data_AF-A0A5D0MIA3-F1
#
_entry.id   AF-A0A5D0MIA3-F1
#
_cell.length_a   1.000
_cell.length_b   1.000
_cell.length_c   1.000
_cell.angle_alpha   90.00
_cell.angle_beta   90.00
_cell.angle_gamma   90.00
#
_symmetry.space_group_name_H-M   'P 1'
#
loop_
_entity.id
_entity.type
_entity.pdbx_description
1 polymer ?
#
loop_
_entity_poly.entity_id
_entity_poly.type
_entity_poly.pdbx_seq_one_letter_code
_entity_poly.pdbx_strand_id
1 'polypeptide(L)' 'MEEISIEKFIEATGSIYASTVLAFKKAKQLGDEGYAPTIDAEGEKVTTIAIKEVADKKVVPGKGQKIKVEESE' A
#
# COMPACT_ATOMS: atom_id res chain seq x y z
N MET A 1 14.87 12.40 8.95
CA MET A 1 13.54 11.77 8.95
C MET A 1 12.72 12.51 7.92
N GLU A 2 12.44 11.88 6.79
CA GLU A 2 11.67 12.51 5.72
C GLU A 2 10.18 12.47 6.10
N GLU A 3 9.52 13.63 6.08
CA GLU A 3 8.10 13.73 6.44
C GLU A 3 7.21 13.20 5.30
N ILE A 4 6.26 12.35 5.66
CA ILE A 4 5.23 11.85 4.73
C ILE A 4 4.07 12.84 4.74
N SER A 5 3.81 13.49 3.60
CA SER A 5 2.62 14.34 3.43
C SER A 5 1.36 13.47 3.29
N ILE A 6 0.35 13.76 4.12
CA ILE A 6 -0.95 13.09 4.07
C ILE A 6 -1.65 13.40 2.74
N GLU A 7 -1.48 14.60 2.20
CA GLU A 7 -2.04 15.01 0.91
C GLU A 7 -1.53 14.11 -0.22
N LYS A 8 -0.21 13.90 -0.31
CA LYS A 8 0.38 12.97 -1.29
C LYS A 8 -0.15 11.54 -1.13
N PHE A 9 -0.31 11.10 0.11
CA PHE A 9 -0.85 9.78 0.42
C PHE A 9 -2.30 9.63 -0.05
N ILE A 10 -3.14 10.64 0.16
CA ILE A 10 -4.54 10.64 -0.31
C ILE A 10 -4.59 10.72 -1.84
N GLU A 11 -3.77 11.56 -2.47
CA GLU A 11 -3.69 11.73 -3.93
C GLU A 11 -3.36 10.43 -4.69
N ALA A 12 -2.71 9.46 -4.04
CA ALA A 12 -2.41 8.17 -4.64
C ALA A 12 -3.67 7.37 -5.07
N THR A 13 -4.79 7.54 -4.34
CA THR A 13 -6.04 6.81 -4.60
C THR A 13 -7.29 7.68 -4.63
N GLY A 14 -7.18 8.96 -4.26
CA GLY A 14 -8.31 9.87 -4.05
C GLY A 14 -9.09 9.60 -2.75
N SER A 15 -8.62 8.70 -1.87
CA SER A 15 -9.30 8.36 -0.63
C SER A 15 -8.32 7.91 0.44
N ILE A 16 -8.42 8.52 1.63
CA ILE A 16 -7.61 8.10 2.80
C ILE A 16 -7.82 6.63 3.13
N TYR A 17 -9.05 6.13 3.00
CA TYR A 17 -9.38 4.73 3.25
C TYR A 17 -8.72 3.81 2.23
N ALA A 18 -8.85 4.11 0.94
CA ALA A 18 -8.29 3.27 -0.12
C ALA A 18 -6.75 3.26 -0.08
N SER A 19 -6.11 4.41 0.15
CA SER A 19 -4.66 4.49 0.34
C SER A 19 -4.20 3.68 1.56
N THR A 20 -4.94 3.73 2.66
CA THR A 20 -4.65 2.94 3.86
C THR A 20 -4.73 1.43 3.58
N VAL A 21 -5.81 0.97 2.94
CA VAL A 21 -5.97 -0.45 2.56
C VAL A 21 -4.85 -0.89 1.62
N LEU A 22 -4.46 -0.04 0.66
CA LEU A 22 -3.37 -0.32 -0.27
C LEU A 22 -2.02 -0.43 0.45
N ALA A 23 -1.73 0.47 1.39
CA ALA A 23 -0.53 0.43 2.21
C ALA A 23 -0.48 -0.83 3.08
N PHE A 24 -1.60 -1.26 3.68
CA PHE A 24 -1.64 -2.51 4.44
C PHE A 24 -1.35 -3.74 3.58
N LYS A 25 -1.94 -3.81 2.38
CA LYS A 25 -1.64 -4.90 1.44
C LYS A 25 -0.16 -4.92 1.07
N LYS A 26 0.43 -3.77 0.79
CA LYS A 26 1.86 -3.66 0.49
C LYS A 26 2.74 -4.03 1.68
N ALA A 27 2.40 -3.59 2.89
CA ALA A 27 3.14 -3.95 4.11
C ALA A 27 3.16 -5.47 4.33
N LYS A 28 2.05 -6.15 4.05
CA LYS A 28 1.99 -7.62 4.08
C LYS A 28 2.93 -8.26 3.04
N GLN A 29 2.97 -7.72 1.81
CA GLN A 29 3.89 -8.22 0.78
C GLN A 29 5.36 -8.07 1.19
N LEU A 30 5.71 -6.95 1.82
CA LEU A 30 7.06 -6.68 2.31
C LEU A 30 7.44 -7.58 3.50
N GLY A 31 6.51 -7.80 4.44
CA GLY A 31 6.76 -8.53 5.68
C GLY A 31 6.65 -10.05 5.55
N ASP A 32 5.57 -10.53 4.96
CA ASP A 32 5.21 -11.96 4.98
C ASP A 32 5.61 -12.68 3.68
N GLU A 33 5.57 -11.97 2.55
CA GLU A 33 5.78 -12.55 1.22
C GLU A 33 7.20 -12.30 0.68
N GLY A 34 8.05 -11.61 1.44
CA GLY A 34 9.46 -11.38 1.14
C GLY A 34 9.72 -10.45 -0.05
N TYR A 35 8.76 -9.60 -0.41
CA TYR A 35 8.95 -8.65 -1.50
C TYR A 35 9.97 -7.58 -1.11
N ALA A 36 10.84 -7.21 -2.04
CA ALA A 36 11.72 -6.08 -1.87
C ALA A 36 10.95 -4.75 -1.92
N PRO A 37 11.33 -3.76 -1.11
CA PRO A 37 10.82 -2.41 -1.25
C PRO A 37 11.28 -1.77 -2.56
N THR A 38 10.48 -0.86 -3.09
CA THR A 38 10.80 -0.12 -4.33
C THR A 38 11.51 1.20 -4.08
N ILE A 39 11.63 1.59 -2.81
CA ILE A 39 12.33 2.76 -2.32
C ILE A 39 13.45 2.32 -1.38
N ASP A 40 14.49 3.16 -1.27
CA ASP A 40 15.52 2.97 -0.26
C ASP A 40 14.96 3.32 1.12
N ALA A 41 15.05 2.38 2.06
CA ALA A 41 14.42 2.52 3.37
C ALA A 41 15.10 1.66 4.45
N GLU A 42 16.44 1.76 4.53
CA GLU A 42 17.21 1.10 5.58
C GLU A 42 16.74 1.51 6.99
N GLY A 43 16.50 0.51 7.84
CA GLY A 43 16.13 0.72 9.25
C GLY A 43 14.68 1.16 9.49
N GLU A 44 13.86 1.30 8.44
CA GLU A 44 12.46 1.67 8.59
C GLU A 44 11.54 0.47 8.81
N LYS A 45 10.40 0.70 9.50
CA LYS A 45 9.38 -0.33 9.66
C LYS A 45 8.67 -0.58 8.33
N VAL A 46 8.33 -1.84 8.05
CA VAL A 46 7.61 -2.25 6.83
C VAL A 46 6.34 -1.44 6.55
N THR A 47 5.63 -1.01 7.59
CA THR A 47 4.44 -0.16 7.47
C THR A 47 4.78 1.26 7.00
N THR A 48 5.88 1.84 7.49
CA THR A 48 6.37 3.16 7.04
C THR A 48 6.79 3.10 5.57
N ILE A 49 7.52 2.06 5.19
CA ILE A 49 7.95 1.83 3.81
C ILE A 49 6.74 1.72 2.89
N ALA A 50 5.74 0.93 3.27
CA ALA A 50 4.53 0.76 2.48
C ALA A 50 3.73 2.07 2.31
N ILE A 51 3.63 2.90 3.35
CA ILE A 51 2.97 4.21 3.27
C ILE A 51 3.73 5.13 2.28
N LYS A 52 5.06 5.17 2.37
CA LYS A 52 5.90 5.94 1.45
C LYS A 52 5.74 5.48 -0.01
N GLU A 53 5.79 4.17 -0.25
CA GLU A 53 5.60 3.62 -1.60
C GLU A 53 4.21 3.93 -2.18
N VAL A 54 3.17 3.98 -1.36
CA VAL A 54 1.83 4.41 -1.79
C VAL A 54 1.81 5.91 -2.09
N ALA A 55 2.37 6.76 -1.22
CA ALA A 55 2.44 8.21 -1.43
C ALA A 55 3.21 8.57 -2.71
N ASP A 56 4.26 7.80 -3.03
CA ASP A 56 5.07 7.96 -4.25
C ASP A 56 4.45 7.28 -5.48
N LYS A 57 3.22 6.75 -5.36
CA LYS A 57 2.48 6.08 -6.43
C LYS A 57 3.24 4.89 -7.05
N LYS A 58 4.13 4.25 -6.27
CA LYS A 58 4.86 3.03 -6.64
C LYS A 58 4.01 1.78 -6.49
N VAL A 59 2.98 1.85 -5.66
CA VAL A 59 1.97 0.79 -5.51
C VAL A 59 0.73 1.16 -6.31
N VAL A 60 0.39 0.35 -7.31
CA VAL A 60 -0.79 0.58 -8.14
C VAL A 60 -1.97 -0.22 -7.59
N PRO A 61 -3.16 0.39 -7.39
CA PRO A 61 -4.36 -0.36 -7.08
C PRO A 61 -4.65 -1.36 -8.21
N GLY A 62 -4.60 -2.66 -7.90
CA GLY A 62 -5.04 -3.67 -8.86
C GLY A 62 -6.49 -3.41 -9.26
N LYS A 63 -6.82 -3.52 -10.56
CA LYS A 63 -8.22 -3.53 -11.01
C LYS A 63 -8.90 -4.70 -10.30
N GLY A 64 -9.76 -4.41 -9.33
CA GLY A 64 -10.44 -5.44 -8.54
C GLY A 64 -11.14 -6.41 -9.48
N GLN A 65 -10.68 -7.67 -9.51
CA GLN A 65 -11.49 -8.74 -10.07
C GLN A 65 -12.72 -8.86 -9.17
N LYS A 66 -13.90 -8.64 -9.74
CA LYS A 66 -15.16 -8.96 -9.08
C LYS A 66 -15.20 -10.47 -8.92
N ILE A 67 -14.93 -10.96 -7.72
CA ILE A 67 -15.14 -12.37 -7.39
C ILE A 67 -16.64 -12.53 -7.18
N LYS A 68 -17.31 -13.29 -8.05
CA LYS A 68 -18.67 -13.76 -7.81
C LYS A 68 -18.59 -14.73 -6.64
N VAL A 69 -19.14 -14.35 -5.49
CA VAL A 69 -19.36 -15.28 -4.38
C VAL A 69 -20.66 -15.99 -4.72
N GLU A 70 -20.58 -17.26 -5.09
CA GLU A 70 -21.77 -18.12 -5.09
C GLU A 70 -22.02 -18.52 -3.63
N GLU A 71 -23.12 -18.01 -3.07
CA GLU A 71 -23.61 -18.46 -1.78
C GLU A 71 -23.93 -19.95 -1.92
N SER A 72 -23.23 -20.79 -1.14
CA SER A 72 -23.54 -22.21 -1.03
C SER A 72 -24.74 -22.33 -0.09
N GLU A 73 -25.86 -22.86 -0.61
CA GLU A 73 -27.04 -23.27 0.17
C GLU A 73 -26.73 -24.40 1.16
#